data_AF-A0A2G1LLZ9-F1
#
_entry.id   AF-A0A2G1LLZ9-F1
#
_cell.length_a   1.000
_cell.length_b   1.000
_cell.length_c   1.000
_cell.angle_alpha   90.00
_cell.angle_beta   90.00
_cell.angle_gamma   90.00
#
_symmetry.space_group_name_H-M   'P 1'
#
loop_
_entity.id
_entity.type
_entity.pdbx_description
1 polymer ?
#
loop_
_entity_poly.entity_id
_entity_poly.type
_entity_poly.pdbx_seq_one_letter_code
_entity_poly.pdbx_strand_id
1 'polypeptide(L)'
;MGWLFMNRHHMGGHATPKSYLDAQFTFTNAPDDKGIARGARVLASSCPGNRVWYAAVQYSENGVPTEVIAMVCLVKWNPRDKEALHFGYKDMSESMGPCEAEAPENILRLLTPTTNEYSLDWRRRCLARLQKRSRKIVDGMRVKFPQAITFTDGFAGDEFTVVKRGATITFRPVGKYGHYRIRNFRDLEWSIVPETKVHRTIFAPRPSAAMPPP
;
A
#
# COMPACT_ATOMS: atom_id res chain seq x y z
N MET A 1 -15.35 -15.81 -11.10
CA MET A 1 -14.42 -16.89 -10.67
C MET A 1 -14.57 -17.16 -9.17
N GLY A 2 -14.49 -18.44 -8.79
CA GLY A 2 -14.66 -18.93 -7.41
C GLY A 2 -13.36 -18.92 -6.60
N TRP A 3 -13.43 -19.34 -5.35
CA TRP A 3 -12.24 -19.57 -4.53
C TRP A 3 -11.69 -20.97 -4.80
N LEU A 4 -10.37 -21.07 -4.94
CA LEU A 4 -9.65 -22.34 -4.89
C LEU A 4 -9.04 -22.49 -3.50
N PHE A 5 -9.19 -23.68 -2.90
CA PHE A 5 -8.56 -24.02 -1.63
C PHE A 5 -7.73 -25.29 -1.78
N MET A 6 -6.64 -25.36 -1.03
CA MET A 6 -5.76 -26.51 -1.00
C MET A 6 -5.07 -26.67 0.35
N ASN A 7 -4.63 -27.90 0.58
CA ASN A 7 -3.73 -28.23 1.66
C ASN A 7 -2.32 -27.70 1.34
N ARG A 8 -1.57 -27.28 2.36
CA ARG A 8 -0.15 -26.90 2.26
C ARG A 8 0.71 -27.97 1.58
N HIS A 9 0.36 -29.25 1.70
CA HIS A 9 1.07 -30.34 1.05
C HIS A 9 0.88 -30.36 -0.47
N HIS A 10 -0.19 -29.76 -0.98
CA HIS A 10 -0.46 -29.61 -2.42
C HIS A 10 0.15 -28.33 -3.00
N MET A 11 0.86 -27.53 -2.20
CA MET A 11 1.57 -26.36 -2.69
C MET A 11 2.90 -26.70 -3.39
N GLY A 12 3.17 -27.96 -3.75
CA GLY A 12 4.39 -28.33 -4.48
C GLY A 12 5.70 -27.96 -3.78
N GLY A 13 5.71 -27.95 -2.43
CA GLY A 13 6.87 -27.56 -1.64
C GLY A 13 7.06 -26.05 -1.44
N HIS A 14 6.17 -25.20 -2.00
CA HIS A 14 6.23 -23.76 -1.80
C HIS A 14 5.85 -23.36 -0.36
N ALA A 15 6.76 -22.67 0.32
CA ALA A 15 6.58 -22.30 1.73
C ALA A 15 5.61 -21.12 1.95
N THR A 16 5.33 -20.33 0.90
CA THR A 16 4.49 -19.13 1.00
C THR A 16 3.45 -19.06 -0.14
N PRO A 17 2.30 -18.39 0.08
CA PRO A 17 1.35 -18.09 -0.98
C PRO A 17 2.00 -17.38 -2.17
N LYS A 18 2.90 -16.41 -1.91
CA LYS A 18 3.62 -15.69 -2.96
C LYS A 18 4.42 -16.65 -3.85
N SER A 19 5.27 -17.49 -3.26
CA SER A 19 6.09 -18.42 -4.04
C SER A 19 5.27 -19.42 -4.85
N TYR A 20 4.13 -19.85 -4.31
CA TYR A 20 3.21 -20.72 -5.03
C TYR A 20 2.58 -19.98 -6.23
N LEU A 21 2.03 -18.79 -6.01
CA LEU A 21 1.38 -18.01 -7.07
C LEU A 21 2.37 -17.57 -8.15
N ASP A 22 3.61 -17.23 -7.78
CA ASP A 22 4.67 -16.92 -8.73
C ASP A 22 4.92 -18.09 -9.69
N ALA A 23 4.93 -19.32 -9.17
CA ALA A 23 5.09 -20.54 -9.95
C ALA A 23 3.84 -20.86 -10.78
N GLN A 24 2.63 -20.74 -10.21
CA GLN A 24 1.38 -21.01 -10.94
C GLN A 24 1.18 -20.09 -12.14
N PHE A 25 1.52 -18.81 -12.01
CA PHE A 25 1.42 -17.83 -13.09
C PHE A 25 2.69 -17.76 -13.98
N THR A 26 3.59 -18.74 -13.84
CA THR A 26 4.75 -18.92 -14.72
C THR A 26 4.68 -20.29 -15.38
N PHE A 27 4.22 -20.34 -16.63
CA PHE A 27 4.00 -21.60 -17.35
C PHE A 27 4.30 -21.46 -18.85
N THR A 28 4.47 -22.61 -19.51
CA THR A 28 4.53 -22.71 -20.96
C THR A 28 3.68 -23.90 -21.37
N ASN A 29 2.67 -23.66 -22.20
CA ASN A 29 1.80 -24.70 -22.70
C ASN A 29 2.36 -25.28 -24.01
N ALA A 30 1.99 -26.52 -24.30
CA ALA A 30 2.18 -27.08 -25.63
C ALA A 30 1.40 -26.27 -26.68
N PRO A 31 1.81 -26.31 -27.96
CA PRO A 31 1.03 -25.70 -29.05
C PRO A 31 -0.41 -26.20 -29.06
N ASP A 32 -1.36 -25.29 -29.27
CA ASP A 32 -2.76 -25.63 -29.50
C ASP A 32 -2.98 -26.23 -30.91
N ASP A 33 -4.22 -26.59 -31.25
CA ASP A 33 -4.58 -27.16 -32.55
C ASP A 33 -4.24 -26.24 -33.75
N LYS A 34 -3.98 -24.95 -33.50
CA LYS A 34 -3.55 -23.96 -34.49
C LYS A 34 -2.03 -23.77 -34.53
N GLY A 35 -1.29 -24.58 -33.77
CA GLY A 35 0.17 -24.50 -33.65
C GLY A 35 0.67 -23.34 -32.80
N ILE A 36 -0.19 -22.71 -31.97
CA ILE A 36 0.19 -21.57 -31.13
C ILE A 36 0.49 -22.07 -29.71
N ALA A 37 1.74 -21.96 -29.28
CA ALA A 37 2.16 -22.22 -27.90
C ALA A 37 2.01 -20.96 -27.05
N ARG A 38 1.14 -21.00 -26.03
CA ARG A 38 0.96 -19.88 -25.09
C ARG A 38 1.79 -20.08 -23.83
N GLY A 39 2.40 -19.01 -23.34
CA GLY A 39 3.13 -19.01 -22.08
C GLY A 39 2.89 -17.75 -21.28
N ALA A 40 3.16 -17.82 -19.99
CA ALA A 40 3.14 -16.68 -19.09
C ALA A 40 4.37 -16.71 -18.17
N ARG A 41 4.87 -15.53 -17.77
CA ARG A 41 5.97 -15.38 -16.83
C ARG A 41 5.71 -14.23 -15.87
N VAL A 42 5.87 -14.47 -14.58
CA VAL A 42 5.86 -13.41 -13.57
C VAL A 42 7.17 -12.63 -13.62
N LEU A 43 7.10 -11.32 -13.93
CA LEU A 43 8.27 -10.43 -13.97
C LEU A 43 8.58 -9.83 -12.60
N ALA A 44 7.54 -9.42 -11.88
CA ALA A 44 7.63 -8.92 -10.52
C ALA A 44 6.35 -9.26 -9.76
N SER A 45 6.46 -9.57 -8.48
CA SER A 45 5.32 -9.86 -7.63
C SER A 45 5.51 -9.42 -6.18
N SER A 46 4.40 -9.18 -5.50
CA SER A 46 4.36 -8.79 -4.09
C SER A 46 3.10 -9.36 -3.44
N CYS A 47 3.19 -9.76 -2.17
CA CYS A 47 2.04 -10.24 -1.41
C CYS A 47 1.93 -9.53 -0.05
N PRO A 48 1.51 -8.23 -0.02
CA PRO A 48 1.44 -7.46 1.20
C PRO A 48 0.60 -8.17 2.28
N GLY A 49 1.26 -8.53 3.39
CA GLY A 49 0.61 -9.16 4.54
C GLY A 49 0.01 -10.55 4.28
N ASN A 50 0.40 -11.24 3.20
CA ASN A 50 -0.18 -12.53 2.77
C ASN A 50 -1.71 -12.48 2.57
N ARG A 51 -2.25 -11.34 2.14
CA ARG A 51 -3.70 -11.13 1.93
C ARG A 51 -4.09 -10.96 0.48
N VAL A 52 -3.25 -10.26 -0.28
CA VAL A 52 -3.45 -10.04 -1.71
C VAL A 52 -2.11 -10.16 -2.39
N TRP A 53 -2.03 -10.97 -3.41
CA TRP A 53 -0.86 -11.08 -4.28
C TRP A 53 -1.10 -10.26 -5.54
N TYR A 54 -0.11 -9.46 -5.91
CA TYR A 54 -0.08 -8.64 -7.10
C TYR A 54 1.12 -9.06 -7.93
N ALA A 55 0.96 -9.17 -9.24
CA ALA A 55 2.07 -9.43 -10.15
C ALA A 55 1.90 -8.77 -11.51
N ALA A 56 3.04 -8.39 -12.09
CA ALA A 56 3.14 -8.12 -13.52
C ALA A 56 3.43 -9.44 -14.23
N VAL A 57 2.47 -9.92 -15.02
CA VAL A 57 2.55 -11.18 -15.74
C VAL A 57 2.71 -10.90 -17.23
N GLN A 58 3.83 -11.33 -17.78
CA GLN A 58 4.11 -11.25 -19.21
C GLN A 58 3.54 -12.48 -19.90
N TYR A 59 2.64 -12.27 -20.85
CA TYR A 59 2.17 -13.31 -21.76
C TYR A 59 3.08 -13.40 -22.99
N SER A 60 3.11 -14.58 -23.58
CA SER A 60 3.87 -14.87 -24.79
C SER A 60 3.14 -15.87 -25.67
N GLU A 61 3.33 -15.73 -26.98
CA GLU A 61 2.86 -16.67 -28.00
C GLU A 61 4.07 -17.12 -28.82
N ASN A 62 4.27 -18.43 -28.96
CA ASN A 62 5.43 -19.03 -29.63
C ASN A 62 6.79 -18.49 -29.12
N GLY A 63 6.87 -18.21 -27.81
CA GLY A 63 8.06 -17.65 -27.17
C GLY A 63 8.26 -16.15 -27.39
N VAL A 64 7.39 -15.49 -28.17
CA VAL A 64 7.41 -14.05 -28.40
C VAL A 64 6.52 -13.35 -27.37
N PRO A 65 7.05 -12.42 -26.55
CA PRO A 65 6.24 -11.66 -25.62
C PRO A 65 5.16 -10.81 -26.31
N THR A 66 3.94 -10.86 -25.80
CA THR A 66 2.80 -10.10 -26.35
C THR A 66 2.46 -8.90 -25.49
N GLU A 67 2.10 -9.13 -24.24
CA GLU A 67 1.69 -8.07 -23.30
C GLU A 67 2.08 -8.39 -21.86
N VAL A 68 2.11 -7.36 -21.02
CA VAL A 68 2.28 -7.48 -19.58
C VAL A 68 1.07 -6.87 -18.90
N ILE A 69 0.29 -7.72 -18.22
CA ILE A 69 -0.91 -7.30 -17.47
C ILE A 69 -0.71 -7.54 -15.97
N ALA A 70 -1.50 -6.84 -15.17
CA ALA A 70 -1.53 -7.10 -13.74
C ALA A 70 -2.48 -8.25 -13.39
N MET A 71 -1.96 -9.24 -12.65
CA MET A 71 -2.75 -10.27 -11.99
C MET A 71 -2.85 -9.96 -10.49
N VAL A 72 -4.07 -10.13 -9.97
CA VAL A 72 -4.43 -9.88 -8.58
C VAL A 72 -5.08 -11.14 -8.01
N CYS A 73 -4.49 -11.71 -6.97
CA CYS A 73 -5.06 -12.84 -6.26
C CYS A 73 -5.40 -12.45 -4.83
N LEU A 74 -6.66 -12.58 -4.42
CA LEU A 74 -7.00 -12.61 -3.00
C LEU A 74 -6.41 -13.87 -2.40
N VAL A 75 -5.85 -13.78 -1.20
CA VAL A 75 -5.18 -14.87 -0.52
C VAL A 75 -5.81 -15.09 0.85
N LYS A 76 -6.17 -16.34 1.12
CA LYS A 76 -6.42 -16.85 2.46
C LYS A 76 -5.27 -17.76 2.85
N TRP A 77 -4.63 -17.45 3.97
CA TRP A 77 -3.51 -18.22 4.49
C TRP A 77 -3.74 -18.51 5.97
N ASN A 78 -4.05 -19.76 6.28
CA ASN A 78 -4.26 -20.25 7.64
C ASN A 78 -3.50 -21.58 7.84
N PRO A 79 -2.23 -21.56 8.27
CA PRO A 79 -1.46 -22.77 8.53
C PRO A 79 -1.99 -23.67 9.65
N ARG A 80 -2.98 -23.20 10.43
CA ARG A 80 -3.58 -23.93 11.56
C ARG A 80 -5.01 -24.39 11.26
N ASP A 81 -5.39 -24.36 9.99
CA ASP A 81 -6.74 -24.74 9.57
C ASP A 81 -7.01 -26.23 9.84
N LYS A 82 -8.10 -26.51 10.56
CA LYS A 82 -8.45 -27.88 11.00
C LYS A 82 -9.03 -28.74 9.87
N GLU A 83 -9.61 -28.11 8.85
CA GLU A 83 -10.18 -28.78 7.67
C GLU A 83 -9.13 -28.97 6.58
N ALA A 84 -7.86 -28.67 6.89
CA ALA A 84 -6.73 -28.72 6.00
C ALA A 84 -6.83 -27.79 4.77
N LEU A 85 -7.70 -26.78 4.81
CA LEU A 85 -7.83 -25.72 3.80
C LEU A 85 -6.84 -24.57 4.08
N HIS A 86 -5.57 -24.95 4.22
CA HIS A 86 -4.51 -24.05 4.70
C HIS A 86 -4.26 -22.84 3.80
N PHE A 87 -4.46 -23.01 2.50
CA PHE A 87 -4.25 -21.97 1.50
C PHE A 87 -5.43 -21.90 0.56
N GLY A 88 -5.93 -20.71 0.31
CA GLY A 88 -6.85 -20.46 -0.78
C GLY A 88 -6.54 -19.18 -1.52
N TYR A 89 -6.87 -19.15 -2.80
CA TYR A 89 -6.77 -17.94 -3.59
C TYR A 89 -7.94 -17.78 -4.55
N LYS A 90 -8.15 -16.54 -4.97
CA LYS A 90 -9.09 -16.16 -6.02
C LYS A 90 -8.41 -15.15 -6.92
N ASP A 91 -8.16 -15.54 -8.16
CA ASP A 91 -7.48 -14.77 -9.17
C ASP A 91 -8.43 -13.86 -9.95
N MET A 92 -7.92 -12.69 -10.33
CA MET A 92 -8.57 -11.65 -11.12
C MET A 92 -7.48 -10.91 -11.89
N SER A 93 -7.77 -10.47 -13.12
CA SER A 93 -6.91 -9.52 -13.84
C SER A 93 -7.30 -8.07 -13.50
N GLU A 94 -6.42 -7.12 -13.80
CA GLU A 94 -6.74 -5.69 -13.68
C GLU A 94 -7.97 -5.26 -14.51
N SER A 95 -8.26 -5.94 -15.61
CA SER A 95 -9.42 -5.69 -16.46
C SER A 95 -10.75 -6.07 -15.80
N MET A 96 -10.72 -6.80 -14.70
CA MET A 96 -11.89 -7.10 -13.87
C MET A 96 -12.17 -6.02 -12.82
N GLY A 97 -11.33 -4.98 -12.73
CA GLY A 97 -11.50 -3.87 -11.80
C GLY A 97 -11.51 -4.26 -10.31
N PRO A 98 -10.50 -5.01 -9.80
CA PRO A 98 -10.52 -5.45 -8.41
C PRO A 98 -10.55 -4.27 -7.42
N CYS A 99 -11.22 -4.46 -6.28
CA CYS A 99 -11.30 -3.43 -5.24
C CYS A 99 -9.94 -3.19 -4.58
N GLU A 100 -9.14 -4.24 -4.45
CA GLU A 100 -7.84 -4.26 -3.81
C GLU A 100 -6.80 -3.57 -4.68
N ALA A 101 -6.46 -2.32 -4.34
CA ALA A 101 -5.55 -1.46 -5.09
C ALA A 101 -4.28 -1.13 -4.32
N GLU A 102 -3.58 -2.16 -3.82
CA GLU A 102 -2.33 -2.01 -3.07
C GLU A 102 -1.07 -2.43 -3.85
N ALA A 103 -1.19 -2.52 -5.19
CA ALA A 103 -0.09 -2.92 -6.05
C ALA A 103 1.11 -1.94 -5.91
N PRO A 104 2.32 -2.44 -5.61
CA PRO A 104 3.54 -1.65 -5.57
C PRO A 104 3.92 -1.00 -6.92
N GLU A 105 4.67 0.11 -6.84
CA GLU A 105 5.07 0.89 -8.01
C GLU A 105 5.89 0.10 -9.03
N ASN A 106 6.78 -0.79 -8.57
CA ASN A 106 7.62 -1.59 -9.46
C ASN A 106 6.81 -2.59 -10.32
N ILE A 107 5.64 -3.02 -9.85
CA ILE A 107 4.71 -3.84 -10.66
C ILE A 107 4.01 -2.96 -11.69
N LEU A 108 3.47 -1.81 -11.27
CA LEU A 108 2.73 -0.90 -12.16
C LEU A 108 3.59 -0.39 -13.33
N ARG A 109 4.89 -0.14 -13.10
CA ARG A 109 5.82 0.33 -14.13
C ARG A 109 6.11 -0.69 -15.23
N LEU A 110 5.84 -1.98 -15.01
CA LEU A 110 6.08 -3.05 -15.97
C LEU A 110 4.89 -3.31 -16.90
N LEU A 111 3.72 -2.74 -16.60
CA LEU A 111 2.50 -3.07 -17.31
C LEU A 111 2.44 -2.38 -18.67
N THR A 112 2.02 -3.12 -19.70
CA THR A 112 1.79 -2.58 -21.05
C THR A 112 0.68 -1.51 -21.00
N PRO A 113 0.76 -0.45 -21.82
CA PRO A 113 -0.35 0.50 -21.99
C PRO A 113 -1.64 -0.22 -22.40
N THR A 114 -2.78 0.26 -21.91
CA THR A 114 -4.09 -0.35 -22.18
C THR A 114 -5.16 0.73 -22.32
N THR A 115 -6.20 0.43 -23.10
CA THR A 115 -7.40 1.28 -23.25
C THR A 115 -8.58 0.79 -22.41
N ASN A 116 -8.43 -0.34 -21.70
CA ASN A 116 -9.49 -0.90 -20.87
C ASN A 116 -9.76 0.00 -19.65
N GLU A 117 -11.00 0.49 -19.53
CA GLU A 117 -11.38 1.46 -18.51
C GLU A 117 -11.19 0.95 -17.08
N TYR A 118 -11.55 -0.32 -16.82
CA TYR A 118 -11.38 -0.95 -15.49
C TYR A 118 -9.91 -1.07 -15.10
N SER A 119 -9.05 -1.42 -16.05
CA SER A 119 -7.61 -1.51 -15.83
C SER A 119 -7.02 -0.13 -15.52
N LEU A 120 -7.41 0.89 -16.28
CA LEU A 120 -6.98 2.27 -16.06
C LEU A 120 -7.45 2.81 -14.71
N ASP A 121 -8.71 2.59 -14.33
CA ASP A 121 -9.23 2.94 -13.01
C ASP A 121 -8.44 2.26 -11.88
N TRP A 122 -8.23 0.94 -11.98
CA TRP A 122 -7.49 0.19 -10.97
C TRP A 122 -6.05 0.69 -10.81
N ARG A 123 -5.34 0.94 -11.93
CA ARG A 123 -3.99 1.51 -11.90
C ARG A 123 -3.98 2.90 -11.25
N ARG A 124 -4.95 3.77 -11.55
CA ARG A 124 -5.10 5.10 -10.91
C ARG A 124 -5.28 4.98 -9.40
N ARG A 125 -6.15 4.07 -8.93
CA ARG A 125 -6.33 3.82 -7.48
C ARG A 125 -5.06 3.35 -6.80
N CYS A 126 -4.30 2.45 -7.44
CA CYS A 126 -3.01 2.00 -6.91
C CYS A 126 -2.01 3.17 -6.79
N LEU A 127 -1.89 3.99 -7.83
CA LEU A 127 -1.02 5.17 -7.84
C LEU A 127 -1.43 6.20 -6.77
N ALA A 128 -2.72 6.50 -6.64
CA ALA A 128 -3.23 7.41 -5.61
C ALA A 128 -2.89 6.92 -4.19
N ARG A 129 -3.01 5.61 -3.94
CA ARG A 129 -2.59 5.00 -2.67
C ARG A 129 -1.08 5.16 -2.44
N LEU A 130 -0.25 4.91 -3.45
CA LEU A 130 1.21 5.08 -3.35
C LEU A 130 1.58 6.53 -3.02
N GLN A 131 0.93 7.51 -3.66
CA GLN A 131 1.09 8.93 -3.35
C GLN A 131 0.68 9.26 -1.91
N LYS A 132 -0.45 8.72 -1.42
CA LYS A 132 -0.85 8.88 -0.01
C LYS A 132 0.21 8.31 0.94
N ARG A 133 0.85 7.19 0.60
CA ARG A 133 1.87 6.54 1.46
C ARG A 133 3.28 7.14 1.34
N SER A 134 3.57 7.88 0.28
CA SER A 134 4.86 8.58 0.09
C SER A 134 4.97 9.90 0.84
N ARG A 135 3.85 10.42 1.39
CA ARG A 135 3.82 11.60 2.27
C ARG A 135 4.86 11.46 3.39
N LYS A 136 5.78 12.44 3.47
CA LYS A 136 6.86 12.46 4.47
C LYS A 136 6.27 12.64 5.86
N ILE A 137 6.66 11.77 6.80
CA ILE A 137 6.23 11.83 8.20
C ILE A 137 7.46 12.09 9.07
N VAL A 138 7.46 13.25 9.71
CA VAL A 138 8.53 13.74 10.59
C VAL A 138 8.05 13.64 12.04
N ASP A 139 8.98 13.37 12.94
CA ASP A 139 8.69 13.41 14.38
C ASP A 139 8.30 14.84 14.81
N GLY A 140 7.34 14.97 15.72
CA GLY A 140 6.80 16.27 16.16
C GLY A 140 5.81 16.91 15.18
N MET A 141 5.58 16.35 13.99
CA MET A 141 4.61 16.90 13.04
C MET A 141 3.20 16.90 13.62
N ARG A 142 2.49 18.03 13.51
CA ARG A 142 1.06 18.11 13.85
C ARG A 142 0.21 17.75 12.64
N VAL A 143 -0.65 16.77 12.80
CA VAL A 143 -1.58 16.30 11.76
C VAL A 143 -3.02 16.52 12.22
N LYS A 144 -3.85 16.98 11.30
CA LYS A 144 -5.29 17.15 11.50
C LYS A 144 -6.06 16.23 10.56
N PHE A 145 -7.02 15.51 11.11
CA PHE A 145 -7.96 14.69 10.36
C PHE A 145 -9.23 15.51 10.07
N PRO A 146 -9.90 15.25 8.93
CA PRO A 146 -11.16 15.91 8.61
C PRO A 146 -12.31 15.52 9.55
N GLN A 147 -12.21 14.34 10.18
CA GLN A 147 -13.18 13.83 11.15
C GLN A 147 -12.43 13.34 12.39
N ALA A 148 -13.05 13.51 13.57
CA ALA A 148 -12.49 13.02 14.82
C ALA A 148 -12.38 11.49 14.80
N ILE A 149 -11.23 10.98 15.23
CA ILE A 149 -10.97 9.55 15.38
C ILE A 149 -11.32 9.15 16.81
N THR A 150 -12.23 8.19 16.94
CA THR A 150 -12.63 7.61 18.23
C THR A 150 -11.76 6.40 18.58
N PHE A 151 -11.29 6.36 19.81
CA PHE A 151 -10.48 5.28 20.38
C PHE A 151 -11.26 4.45 21.40
N THR A 152 -10.72 3.29 21.76
CA THR A 152 -11.36 2.31 22.65
C THR A 152 -11.55 2.82 24.09
N ASP A 153 -10.76 3.79 24.52
CA ASP A 153 -10.86 4.45 25.82
C ASP A 153 -11.93 5.56 25.84
N GLY A 154 -12.71 5.72 24.76
CA GLY A 154 -13.73 6.76 24.61
C GLY A 154 -13.16 8.12 24.20
N PHE A 155 -11.85 8.26 24.02
CA PHE A 155 -11.28 9.50 23.51
C PHE A 155 -11.63 9.69 22.03
N ALA A 156 -12.08 10.90 21.68
CA ALA A 156 -12.24 11.33 20.30
C ALA A 156 -11.43 12.61 20.07
N GLY A 157 -10.63 12.64 19.01
CA GLY A 157 -9.83 13.80 18.65
C GLY A 157 -9.54 13.85 17.16
N ASP A 158 -9.32 15.04 16.62
CA ASP A 158 -9.03 15.32 15.21
C ASP A 158 -7.58 15.81 15.01
N GLU A 159 -6.95 16.40 16.03
CA GLU A 159 -5.57 16.89 15.99
C GLU A 159 -4.61 16.08 16.85
N PHE A 160 -3.50 15.66 16.24
CA PHE A 160 -2.47 14.85 16.90
C PHE A 160 -1.06 15.30 16.53
N THR A 161 -0.14 15.19 17.49
CA THR A 161 1.30 15.27 17.24
C THR A 161 1.84 13.88 16.96
N VAL A 162 2.52 13.73 15.83
CA VAL A 162 3.24 12.53 15.45
C VAL A 162 4.44 12.34 16.39
N VAL A 163 4.55 11.15 16.97
CA VAL A 163 5.68 10.73 17.79
C VAL A 163 6.31 9.49 17.16
N LYS A 164 7.56 9.58 16.71
CA LYS A 164 8.31 8.48 16.11
C LYS A 164 9.25 7.87 17.15
N ARG A 165 9.18 6.54 17.30
CA ARG A 165 10.12 5.74 18.09
C ARG A 165 10.69 4.65 17.17
N GLY A 166 11.82 4.97 16.53
CA GLY A 166 12.37 4.14 15.45
C GLY A 166 11.39 4.00 14.28
N ALA A 167 11.01 2.77 13.95
CA ALA A 167 10.01 2.48 12.91
C ALA A 167 8.56 2.67 13.38
N THR A 168 8.31 2.75 14.69
CA THR A 168 6.97 2.87 15.26
C THR A 168 6.51 4.32 15.24
N ILE A 169 5.28 4.53 14.78
CA ILE A 169 4.60 5.83 14.78
C ILE A 169 3.44 5.75 15.77
N THR A 170 3.45 6.63 16.77
CA THR A 170 2.33 6.87 17.69
C THR A 170 1.88 8.33 17.60
N PHE A 171 0.74 8.62 18.19
CA PHE A 171 0.07 9.90 18.09
C PHE A 171 -0.25 10.41 19.49
N ARG A 172 0.17 11.62 19.80
CA ARG A 172 -0.16 12.29 21.06
C ARG A 172 -1.23 13.35 20.77
N PRO A 173 -2.38 13.33 21.46
CA PRO A 173 -3.38 14.38 21.31
C PRO A 173 -2.82 15.73 21.78
N VAL A 174 -3.25 16.82 21.14
CA VAL A 174 -2.85 18.17 21.57
C VAL A 174 -3.47 18.47 22.94
N GLY A 175 -2.65 18.92 23.90
CA GLY A 175 -3.11 19.33 25.22
C GLY A 175 -3.44 18.18 26.21
N LYS A 176 -3.24 16.92 25.81
CA LYS A 176 -3.43 15.76 26.70
C LYS A 176 -2.20 14.85 26.72
N TYR A 177 -2.03 14.14 27.84
CA TYR A 177 -1.05 13.07 27.98
C TYR A 177 -1.59 11.77 27.36
N GLY A 178 -0.70 10.91 26.88
CA GLY A 178 -1.05 9.62 26.28
C GLY A 178 -0.52 9.43 24.85
N HIS A 179 -0.49 8.16 24.42
CA HIS A 179 -0.08 7.78 23.07
C HIS A 179 -1.10 6.84 22.46
N TYR A 180 -1.58 7.18 21.28
CA TYR A 180 -2.51 6.39 20.49
C TYR A 180 -1.82 5.79 19.27
N ARG A 181 -2.34 4.67 18.81
CA ARG A 181 -1.95 4.04 17.55
C ARG A 181 -3.10 4.16 16.56
N ILE A 182 -2.91 4.94 15.51
CA ILE A 182 -3.89 5.08 14.43
C ILE A 182 -3.58 4.03 13.36
N ARG A 183 -4.50 3.07 13.17
CA ARG A 183 -4.36 2.04 12.13
C ARG A 183 -4.45 2.67 10.75
N ASN A 184 -3.66 2.18 9.81
CA ASN A 184 -3.64 2.64 8.42
C ASN A 184 -3.47 4.17 8.26
N PHE A 185 -2.81 4.84 9.21
CA PHE A 185 -2.62 6.30 9.21
C PHE A 185 -2.15 6.87 7.85
N ARG A 186 -1.26 6.16 7.16
CA ARG A 186 -0.74 6.57 5.85
C ARG A 186 -1.78 6.54 4.73
N ASP A 187 -2.85 5.77 4.90
CA ASP A 187 -3.93 5.63 3.92
C ASP A 187 -5.07 6.62 4.20
N LEU A 188 -5.13 7.17 5.42
CA LEU A 188 -6.11 8.17 5.84
C LEU A 188 -5.84 9.56 5.24
N GLU A 189 -6.89 10.37 5.13
CA GLU A 189 -6.79 11.77 4.75
C GLU A 189 -6.44 12.61 5.98
N TRP A 190 -5.37 13.39 5.86
CA TRP A 190 -4.88 14.27 6.91
C TRP A 190 -4.09 15.42 6.28
N SER A 191 -4.14 16.57 6.94
CA SER A 191 -3.37 17.76 6.60
C SER A 191 -2.36 18.07 7.70
N ILE A 192 -1.29 18.77 7.35
CA ILE A 192 -0.31 19.25 8.33
C ILE A 192 -0.85 20.57 8.89
N VAL A 193 -0.95 20.67 10.21
CA VAL A 193 -1.28 21.93 10.87
C VAL A 193 0.00 22.75 10.92
N PRO A 194 0.08 23.92 10.26
CA PRO A 194 1.25 24.77 10.35
C PRO A 194 1.42 25.23 11.80
N GLU A 195 2.58 24.96 12.38
CA GLU A 195 2.96 25.63 13.62
C GLU A 195 3.30 27.08 13.27
N THR A 196 2.44 28.01 13.67
CA THR A 196 2.80 29.43 13.73
C THR A 196 3.92 29.57 14.75
N LYS A 197 5.17 29.50 14.29
CA LYS A 197 6.32 29.97 15.07
C LYS A 197 6.13 31.47 15.25
N VAL A 198 5.58 31.88 16.38
CA VAL A 198 5.56 33.27 16.79
C VAL A 198 7.03 33.66 16.99
N HIS A 199 7.61 34.37 16.03
CA HIS A 199 8.91 34.98 16.23
C HIS A 199 8.78 35.97 17.39
N ARG A 200 9.61 35.80 18.42
CA ARG A 200 9.68 36.75 19.53
C ARG A 200 10.09 38.10 18.93
N THR A 201 9.16 39.05 18.87
CA THR A 201 9.47 40.43 18.48
C THR A 201 10.42 40.99 19.53
N ILE A 202 11.69 41.14 19.15
CA ILE A 202 12.68 41.83 19.98
C ILE A 202 12.47 43.32 19.72
N PHE A 203 11.89 44.03 20.68
CA PHE A 203 11.85 45.49 20.63
C PHE A 203 13.27 46.01 20.82
N ALA A 204 13.73 46.87 19.90
CA ALA A 204 15.00 47.56 20.06
C ALA A 204 14.98 48.42 21.34
N PRO A 205 16.05 48.42 22.15
CA PRO A 205 16.12 49.30 23.31
C PRO A 205 16.06 50.77 22.86
N ARG A 206 15.31 51.57 23.61
CA ARG A 206 15.12 53.00 23.35
C ARG A 206 16.51 53.69 23.37
N PRO A 207 16.89 54.49 22.35
CA PRO A 207 18.16 55.20 22.38
C PRO A 207 18.19 56.12 23.61
N SER A 208 19.26 56.02 24.40
CA SER A 208 19.51 56.89 25.55
C SER A 208 19.51 58.34 25.10
N ALA A 209 18.76 59.20 25.80
CA ALA A 209 18.77 60.63 25.54
C ALA A 209 20.19 61.17 25.78
N ALA A 210 20.82 61.69 24.73
CA ALA A 210 22.08 62.39 24.83
C ALA A 210 21.87 63.64 25.70
N MET A 211 22.61 63.76 26.80
CA MET A 211 22.71 65.02 27.53
C MET A 211 23.36 66.07 26.61
N PRO A 212 22.82 67.30 26.54
CA PRO A 212 23.45 68.36 25.77
C PRO A 212 24.77 68.77 26.43
N PRO A 213 25.79 69.13 25.64
CA PRO A 213 27.07 69.60 26.15
C PRO A 213 26.94 70.96 26.86
N PRO A 214 27.89 71.28 27.76
CA PRO A 214 27.85 72.46 28.62
C PRO A 214 27.98 73.80 27.88
#